data_AF-A0A420IDC7-F1
#
_entry.id   AF-A0A420IDC7-F1
#
_cell.length_a   1.000
_cell.length_b   1.000
_cell.length_c   1.000
_cell.angle_alpha   90.00
_cell.angle_beta   90.00
_cell.angle_gamma   90.00
#
_symmetry.space_group_name_H-M   'P 1'
#
loop_
_entity.id
_entity.type
_entity.pdbx_description
1 polymer ?
#
loop_
_entity_poly.entity_id
_entity_poly.type
_entity_poly.pdbx_seq_one_letter_code
_entity_poly.pdbx_strand_id
1 'polypeptide(L)'
;MSDNFNAESKKYNRRINPQGASEDDISGYIKFKTELYKREEWFDEDLWETFSYDFEQFNLENWKMAEKGILQSLRKTLRSASVNVKKDEVVIWDALNEMTSTTKFPPWTEDQIRKSLRDKSFKFTSGKIQ
;
A
#
# COMPACT_ATOMS: atom_id res chain seq x y z
N MET A 1 20.03 9.21 4.42
CA MET A 1 18.64 8.94 4.84
C MET A 1 18.51 7.53 5.44
N SER A 2 19.47 7.08 6.27
CA SER A 2 19.54 5.70 6.79
C SER A 2 19.15 5.56 8.25
N ASP A 3 19.32 6.61 9.06
CA ASP A 3 19.24 6.47 10.52
C ASP A 3 17.79 6.39 11.04
N ASN A 4 16.84 6.99 10.32
CA ASN A 4 15.44 7.01 10.75
C ASN A 4 14.73 5.66 10.51
N PHE A 5 15.09 4.94 9.43
CA PHE A 5 14.47 3.64 9.12
C PHE A 5 14.80 2.58 10.18
N ASN A 6 16.02 2.59 10.75
CA ASN A 6 16.42 1.65 11.79
C ASN A 6 15.67 1.87 13.12
N ALA A 7 15.38 3.12 13.47
CA ALA A 7 14.57 3.44 14.65
C ALA A 7 13.10 3.08 14.45
N GLU A 8 12.53 3.43 13.28
CA GLU A 8 11.16 3.09 12.90
C GLU A 8 10.96 1.58 12.76
N SER A 9 11.96 0.82 12.28
CA SER A 9 11.93 -0.64 12.21
C SER A 9 11.71 -1.28 13.58
N LYS A 10 12.36 -0.78 14.64
CA LYS A 10 12.11 -1.33 15.99
C LYS A 10 10.66 -1.18 16.45
N LYS A 11 9.96 -0.14 15.97
CA LYS A 11 8.58 0.18 16.36
C LYS A 11 7.54 -0.45 15.41
N TYR A 12 7.78 -0.43 14.11
CA TYR A 12 6.80 -0.70 13.06
C TYR A 12 7.11 -1.95 12.22
N ASN A 13 8.19 -2.69 12.52
CA ASN A 13 8.46 -3.97 11.86
C ASN A 13 7.40 -5.04 12.22
N ARG A 14 6.73 -4.90 13.36
CA ARG A 14 5.57 -5.71 13.74
C ARG A 14 4.27 -4.97 13.44
N ARG A 15 3.17 -5.71 13.34
CA ARG A 15 1.82 -5.14 13.26
C ARG A 15 1.56 -4.26 14.47
N ILE A 16 1.04 -3.06 14.22
CA ILE A 16 0.53 -2.20 15.29
C ILE A 16 -0.91 -2.61 15.61
N ASN A 17 -1.32 -2.39 16.85
CA ASN A 17 -2.75 -2.38 17.17
C ASN A 17 -3.28 -0.99 16.80
N PRO A 18 -4.09 -0.84 15.74
CA PRO A 18 -4.58 0.47 15.36
C PRO A 18 -5.66 0.98 16.33
N GLN A 19 -6.27 0.10 17.13
CA GLN A 19 -7.29 0.47 18.11
C GLN A 19 -6.61 1.16 19.31
N GLY A 20 -6.67 2.50 19.32
CA GLY A 20 -6.00 3.34 20.32
C GLY A 20 -4.65 3.90 19.88
N ALA A 21 -4.24 3.69 18.63
CA ALA A 21 -3.08 4.36 18.05
C ALA A 21 -3.38 5.85 17.79
N SER A 22 -2.33 6.68 17.88
CA SER A 22 -2.42 8.09 17.48
C SER A 22 -2.39 8.25 15.96
N GLU A 23 -2.82 9.41 15.45
CA GLU A 23 -2.71 9.75 14.02
C GLU A 23 -1.25 9.68 13.52
N ASP A 24 -0.30 10.10 14.35
CA ASP A 24 1.13 10.00 14.08
C ASP A 24 1.61 8.55 14.00
N ASP A 25 1.08 7.67 14.86
CA ASP A 25 1.42 6.25 14.83
C ASP A 25 0.89 5.56 13.57
N ILE A 26 -0.36 5.85 13.20
CA ILE A 26 -0.96 5.31 11.98
C ILE A 26 -0.21 5.82 10.74
N SER A 27 0.01 7.13 10.66
CA SER A 27 0.74 7.77 9.55
C SER A 27 2.17 7.26 9.45
N GLY A 28 2.87 7.13 10.58
CA GLY A 28 4.23 6.59 10.67
C GLY A 28 4.30 5.14 10.23
N TYR A 29 3.36 4.30 10.67
CA TYR A 29 3.28 2.90 10.27
C TYR A 29 3.08 2.73 8.76
N ILE A 30 2.14 3.48 8.17
CA ILE A 30 1.88 3.41 6.72
C ILE A 30 3.12 3.85 5.92
N LYS A 31 3.78 4.95 6.33
CA LYS A 31 5.02 5.42 5.70
C LYS A 31 6.10 4.34 5.76
N PHE A 32 6.34 3.79 6.96
CA PHE A 32 7.35 2.75 7.17
C PHE A 32 7.11 1.53 6.27
N LYS A 33 5.88 0.99 6.25
CA LYS A 33 5.53 -0.15 5.40
C LYS A 33 5.65 0.16 3.92
N THR A 34 5.24 1.35 3.50
CA THR A 34 5.41 1.79 2.11
C THR A 34 6.87 1.78 1.68
N GLU A 35 7.79 2.25 2.53
CA GLU A 35 9.23 2.21 2.23
C GLU A 35 9.83 0.81 2.33
N LEU A 36 9.36 -0.01 3.27
CA LEU A 36 9.77 -1.41 3.38
C LEU A 36 9.44 -2.18 2.09
N TYR A 37 8.21 -2.02 1.56
CA TYR A 37 7.79 -2.69 0.32
C TYR A 37 8.67 -2.32 -0.89
N LYS A 38 9.08 -1.05 -0.98
CA LYS A 38 10.00 -0.59 -2.03
C LYS A 38 11.40 -1.16 -1.84
N ARG A 39 11.89 -1.25 -0.60
CA ARG A 39 13.25 -1.68 -0.28
C ARG A 39 13.44 -3.18 -0.47
N GLU A 40 12.47 -3.98 -0.03
CA GLU A 40 12.49 -5.44 -0.18
C GLU A 40 12.10 -5.88 -1.61
N GLU A 41 11.80 -4.91 -2.49
CA GLU A 41 11.37 -5.14 -3.86
C GLU A 41 10.24 -6.16 -3.96
N TRP A 42 9.26 -6.10 -3.05
CA TRP A 42 8.09 -6.98 -3.13
C TRP A 42 7.16 -6.56 -4.27
N PHE A 43 6.63 -7.55 -4.98
CA PHE A 43 5.74 -7.35 -6.11
C PHE A 43 4.66 -8.44 -6.20
N ASP A 44 3.67 -8.17 -7.05
CA ASP A 44 2.60 -9.10 -7.40
C ASP A 44 1.89 -9.65 -6.14
N GLU A 45 1.77 -10.98 -6.03
CA GLU A 45 1.03 -11.67 -4.97
C GLU A 45 1.72 -11.55 -3.60
N ASP A 46 3.05 -11.61 -3.55
CA ASP A 46 3.84 -11.51 -2.31
C ASP A 46 3.62 -10.15 -1.63
N LEU A 47 3.60 -9.07 -2.42
CA LEU A 47 3.31 -7.74 -1.91
C LEU A 47 1.88 -7.64 -1.41
N TRP A 48 0.92 -8.21 -2.15
CA TRP A 48 -0.48 -8.17 -1.74
C TRP A 48 -0.74 -8.95 -0.47
N GLU A 49 -0.17 -10.15 -0.33
CA GLU A 49 -0.29 -10.96 0.89
C GLU A 49 0.30 -10.20 2.09
N THR A 50 1.49 -9.63 1.91
CA THR A 50 2.15 -8.88 2.99
C THR A 50 1.38 -7.60 3.36
N PHE A 51 0.87 -6.87 2.37
CA PHE A 51 0.00 -5.72 2.59
C PHE A 51 -1.27 -6.13 3.36
N SER A 52 -1.94 -7.20 2.93
CA SER A 52 -3.16 -7.67 3.57
C SER A 52 -2.89 -8.10 5.01
N TYR A 53 -1.79 -8.81 5.26
CA TYR A 53 -1.36 -9.21 6.60
C TYR A 53 -1.06 -8.00 7.51
N ASP A 54 -0.32 -7.02 6.99
CA ASP A 54 0.11 -5.84 7.76
C ASP A 54 -1.06 -4.95 8.16
N PHE A 55 -2.09 -4.86 7.31
CA PHE A 55 -3.22 -3.95 7.48
C PHE A 55 -4.55 -4.67 7.76
N GLU A 56 -4.55 -5.97 8.10
CA GLU A 56 -5.78 -6.75 8.35
C GLU A 56 -6.67 -6.16 9.46
N GLN A 57 -6.05 -5.49 10.45
CA GLN A 57 -6.75 -4.91 11.60
C GLN A 57 -7.17 -3.45 11.34
N PHE A 58 -6.81 -2.88 10.18
CA PHE A 58 -7.21 -1.53 9.85
C PHE A 58 -8.68 -1.49 9.44
N ASN A 59 -9.42 -0.57 10.05
CA ASN A 59 -10.76 -0.19 9.62
C ASN A 59 -10.72 1.17 8.91
N LEU A 60 -11.89 1.61 8.44
CA LEU A 60 -12.03 2.85 7.70
C LEU A 60 -11.56 4.10 8.48
N GLU A 61 -11.79 4.16 9.78
CA GLU A 61 -11.38 5.30 10.61
C GLU A 61 -9.86 5.37 10.74
N ASN A 62 -9.19 4.23 10.85
CA ASN A 62 -7.72 4.18 10.85
C ASN A 62 -7.16 4.73 9.53
N TRP A 63 -7.75 4.40 8.39
CA TRP A 63 -7.32 4.96 7.11
C TRP A 63 -7.52 6.48 7.03
N LYS A 64 -8.61 7.01 7.61
CA LYS A 64 -8.90 8.45 7.63
C LYS A 64 -7.97 9.25 8.55
N MET A 65 -7.36 8.61 9.54
CA MET A 65 -6.35 9.25 10.41
C MET A 65 -5.06 9.60 9.67
N ALA A 66 -4.79 8.96 8.52
CA ALA A 66 -3.59 9.25 7.74
C ALA A 66 -3.83 10.36 6.72
N GLU A 67 -2.81 11.22 6.56
CA GLU A 67 -2.84 12.25 5.54
C GLU A 67 -2.98 11.66 4.13
N LYS A 68 -3.75 12.33 3.28
CA LYS A 68 -3.99 11.92 1.89
C LYS A 68 -2.70 11.63 1.11
N GLY A 69 -1.64 12.41 1.32
CA GLY A 69 -0.36 12.22 0.63
C GLY A 69 0.31 10.87 0.96
N ILE A 70 0.18 10.42 2.21
CA ILE A 70 0.70 9.13 2.69
C ILE A 70 -0.05 7.99 2.02
N LEU A 71 -1.39 8.07 2.03
CA LEU A 71 -2.25 7.09 1.37
C LEU A 71 -1.98 7.03 -0.14
N GLN A 72 -1.76 8.18 -0.78
CA GLN A 72 -1.41 8.27 -2.20
C GLN A 72 -0.07 7.60 -2.50
N SER A 73 0.92 7.76 -1.63
CA SER A 73 2.23 7.10 -1.75
C SER A 73 2.07 5.58 -1.65
N LEU A 74 1.36 5.08 -0.64
CA LEU A 74 1.08 3.65 -0.48
C LEU A 74 0.36 3.08 -1.71
N ARG A 75 -0.73 3.70 -2.15
CA ARG A 75 -1.48 3.26 -3.33
C ARG A 75 -0.62 3.25 -4.59
N LYS A 76 0.26 4.24 -4.75
CA LYS A 76 1.18 4.29 -5.89
C LYS A 76 2.16 3.12 -5.86
N THR A 77 2.75 2.83 -4.70
CA THR A 77 3.68 1.69 -4.50
C THR A 77 3.01 0.36 -4.83
N LEU A 78 1.82 0.11 -4.27
CA LEU A 78 1.03 -1.09 -4.56
C LEU A 78 0.75 -1.23 -6.06
N ARG A 79 0.25 -0.17 -6.69
CA ARG A 79 -0.07 -0.17 -8.12
C ARG A 79 1.16 -0.35 -9.00
N SER A 80 2.29 0.28 -8.67
CA SER A 80 3.53 0.11 -9.43
C SER A 80 4.06 -1.31 -9.35
N ALA A 81 3.78 -2.03 -8.26
CA ALA A 81 4.22 -3.40 -8.03
C ALA A 81 3.11 -4.42 -8.33
N SER A 82 2.28 -4.13 -9.35
CA SER A 82 1.20 -4.99 -9.87
C SER A 82 0.00 -5.29 -8.97
N VAL A 83 -0.16 -4.62 -7.84
CA VAL A 83 -1.34 -4.76 -6.99
C VAL A 83 -2.40 -3.74 -7.43
N ASN A 84 -3.52 -4.22 -8.00
CA ASN A 84 -4.50 -3.32 -8.59
C ASN A 84 -5.44 -2.68 -7.55
N VAL A 85 -5.01 -1.57 -6.96
CA VAL A 85 -5.84 -0.75 -6.07
C VAL A 85 -6.64 0.28 -6.87
N LYS A 86 -7.96 0.38 -6.70
CA LYS A 86 -8.82 1.31 -7.45
C LYS A 86 -8.34 2.78 -7.35
N LYS A 87 -8.34 3.49 -8.50
CA LYS A 87 -7.93 4.90 -8.62
C LYS A 87 -9.05 5.81 -9.10
N ASP A 88 -9.91 5.32 -9.98
CA ASP A 88 -10.96 6.10 -10.64
C ASP A 88 -12.22 6.14 -9.77
N GLU A 89 -12.82 7.33 -9.63
CA GLU A 89 -14.14 7.57 -9.00
C GLU A 89 -14.31 7.04 -7.57
N VAL A 90 -13.20 6.74 -6.87
CA VAL A 90 -13.20 6.19 -5.51
C VAL A 90 -12.26 7.00 -4.63
N VAL A 91 -12.67 7.22 -3.38
CA VAL A 91 -11.83 7.90 -2.40
C VAL A 91 -10.75 6.96 -1.88
N ILE A 92 -9.56 7.48 -1.62
CA ILE A 92 -8.38 6.64 -1.43
C ILE A 92 -8.44 5.71 -0.23
N TRP A 93 -9.04 6.15 0.88
CA TRP A 93 -9.23 5.33 2.06
C TRP A 93 -10.23 4.19 1.81
N ASP A 94 -11.30 4.43 1.04
CA ASP A 94 -12.27 3.38 0.67
C ASP A 94 -11.60 2.32 -0.20
N ALA A 95 -10.80 2.75 -1.18
CA ALA A 95 -10.06 1.85 -2.05
C ALA A 95 -9.06 0.97 -1.29
N LEU A 96 -8.36 1.51 -0.29
CA LEU A 96 -7.41 0.75 0.54
C LEU A 96 -8.14 -0.18 1.52
N ASN A 97 -9.25 0.26 2.10
CA ASN A 97 -10.05 -0.56 3.01
C ASN A 97 -10.75 -1.73 2.30
N GLU A 98 -11.26 -1.52 1.07
CA GLU A 98 -11.78 -2.60 0.24
C GLU A 98 -10.66 -3.60 -0.10
N MET A 99 -9.46 -3.10 -0.40
CA MET A 99 -8.31 -3.92 -0.75
C MET A 99 -7.88 -4.85 0.40
N THR A 100 -7.83 -4.37 1.64
CA THR A 100 -7.52 -5.22 2.81
C THR A 100 -8.61 -6.22 3.14
N SER A 101 -9.85 -5.95 2.73
CA SER A 101 -10.99 -6.86 2.89
C SER A 101 -11.08 -7.90 1.78
N THR A 102 -10.30 -7.76 0.71
CA THR A 102 -10.34 -8.64 -0.45
C THR A 102 -9.64 -9.95 -0.13
N THR A 103 -10.27 -11.08 -0.43
CA THR A 103 -9.74 -12.43 -0.12
C THR A 103 -8.94 -13.07 -1.25
N LYS A 104 -8.88 -12.43 -2.41
CA LYS A 104 -8.17 -12.92 -3.60
C LYS A 104 -7.27 -11.83 -4.16
N PHE A 105 -6.09 -12.21 -4.62
CA PHE A 105 -5.19 -11.31 -5.32
C PHE A 105 -5.94 -10.65 -6.50
N PRO A 106 -6.00 -9.31 -6.58
CA PRO A 106 -6.60 -8.62 -7.71
C PRO A 106 -5.52 -8.27 -8.74
N PRO A 107 -5.25 -9.15 -9.73
CA PRO A 107 -4.34 -8.81 -10.81
C PRO A 107 -4.91 -7.65 -11.62
N TRP A 108 -4.03 -7.00 -12.36
CA TRP A 108 -4.46 -6.08 -13.38
C TRP A 108 -5.09 -6.85 -14.55
N THR A 109 -6.27 -6.43 -14.98
CA THR A 109 -6.82 -6.87 -16.26
C THR A 109 -6.11 -6.17 -17.41
N GLU A 110 -6.05 -6.78 -18.60
CA GLU A 110 -5.42 -6.16 -19.78
C GLU A 110 -5.95 -4.75 -20.06
N ASP A 111 -7.25 -4.52 -19.90
CA ASP A 111 -7.86 -3.21 -20.13
C ASP A 111 -7.39 -2.17 -19.11
N GLN A 112 -7.19 -2.57 -17.85
CA GLN A 112 -6.65 -1.68 -16.82
C GLN A 112 -5.17 -1.37 -17.05
N ILE A 113 -4.39 -2.34 -17.54
CA ILE A 113 -2.99 -2.13 -17.96
C ILE A 113 -2.95 -1.14 -19.13
N ARG A 114 -3.78 -1.35 -20.16
CA ARG A 114 -3.86 -0.44 -21.32
C ARG A 114 -4.33 0.97 -20.95
N LYS A 115 -5.16 1.11 -19.91
CA LYS A 115 -5.59 2.41 -19.38
C LYS A 115 -4.48 3.08 -18.56
N SER A 116 -3.74 2.32 -17.75
CA SER A 116 -2.64 2.88 -16.93
C SER A 116 -1.40 3.21 -17.75
N LEU A 117 -1.07 2.46 -18.80
CA LEU A 117 0.03 2.76 -19.72
C LEU A 117 -0.18 4.04 -20.54
N ARG A 118 -1.42 4.49 -20.71
CA ARG A 118 -1.72 5.80 -21.33
C ARG A 118 -1.36 6.98 -20.43
N ASP A 119 -1.25 6.75 -19.12
CA ASP A 119 -0.75 7.72 -18.16
C ASP A 119 0.80 7.65 -18.17
N LYS A 120 1.45 8.51 -18.97
CA LYS A 120 2.92 8.54 -19.17
C LYS A 120 3.74 8.73 -17.87
N SER A 121 3.08 9.02 -16.75
CA SER A 121 3.71 9.17 -15.43
C SER A 121 3.81 7.86 -14.64
N PHE A 122 3.19 6.78 -15.13
CA PHE A 122 3.05 5.51 -14.42
C PHE A 122 4.07 4.47 -14.92
N LYS A 123 4.90 3.94 -14.01
CA LYS A 123 5.86 2.85 -14.28
C LYS A 123 5.38 1.60 -13.56
N PHE A 124 5.35 0.48 -14.30
CA PHE A 124 4.99 -0.84 -13.78
C PHE A 124 6.28 -1.64 -13.50
N THR A 125 6.29 -2.36 -12.39
CA THR A 125 7.36 -3.24 -11.95
C THR A 125 6.70 -4.58 -11.62
N SER A 126 6.86 -5.58 -12.48
CA SER A 126 6.31 -6.93 -12.28
C SER A 126 7.37 -7.96 -12.63
N GLY A 127 7.44 -9.04 -11.85
CA GLY A 127 8.33 -10.17 -12.16
C GLY A 127 7.85 -11.01 -13.35
N LYS A 128 6.60 -10.83 -13.79
CA LYS A 128 5.96 -11.65 -14.85
C LYS A 128 6.00 -11.03 -16.24
N ILE A 129 6.51 -9.80 -16.37
CA ILE A 129 6.66 -9.12 -17.67
C ILE A 129 8.15 -8.84 -17.83
N GLN A 130 8.84 -9.77 -18.52
CA GLN A 130 10.22 -9.62 -19.00
C GLN A 130 10.21 -9.46 -20.52
#